data_AF-A0A3D5NQB2-F1
#
_entry.id   AF-A0A3D5NQB2-F1
#
_cell.length_a   1.000
_cell.length_b   1.000
_cell.length_c   1.000
_cell.angle_alpha   90.00
_cell.angle_beta   90.00
_cell.angle_gamma   90.00
#
_symmetry.space_group_name_H-M   'P 1'
#
loop_
_entity.id
_entity.type
_entity.pdbx_description
1 polymer ?
#
loop_
_entity_poly.entity_id
_entity_poly.type
_entity_poly.pdbx_seq_one_letter_code
_entity_poly.pdbx_strand_id
1 'polypeptide(L)'
;MIYEIPFDMYYGKKSSGWENKGVSFLDATRPGRAYGVAYLMTREQFEHIYAMENDGYPSDTSWYGYKLQLGIHEGIPVMTATNRGVVDQNGAGRLYLEVLKEGMMENYPLLDEKSIDDYLRSRNRGKQEVI
;
A
#
# COMPACT_ATOMS: atom_id res chain seq x y z
N MET A 1 9.25 -12.17 0.64
CA MET A 1 9.67 -12.28 -0.77
C MET A 1 9.34 -10.97 -1.47
N ILE A 2 10.26 -10.38 -2.23
CA ILE A 2 9.92 -9.18 -3.03
C ILE A 2 8.86 -9.51 -4.07
N TYR A 3 7.91 -8.61 -4.28
CA TYR A 3 6.81 -8.80 -5.21
C TYR A 3 6.50 -7.49 -5.94
N GLU A 4 6.35 -7.55 -7.26
CA GLU A 4 5.89 -6.40 -8.04
C GLU A 4 4.36 -6.44 -8.13
N ILE A 5 3.72 -5.45 -7.51
CA ILE A 5 2.27 -5.29 -7.51
C ILE A 5 1.86 -4.63 -8.83
N PRO A 6 0.93 -5.21 -9.62
CA PRO A 6 0.61 -4.75 -10.97
C PRO A 6 -0.34 -3.54 -11.02
N PHE A 7 -0.35 -2.72 -9.97
CA PHE A 7 -1.25 -1.56 -9.82
C PHE A 7 -0.47 -0.35 -9.30
N ASP A 8 -0.98 0.85 -9.58
CA ASP A 8 -0.40 2.08 -9.06
C ASP A 8 -0.65 2.20 -7.55
N MET A 9 0.42 2.48 -6.79
CA MET A 9 0.33 2.88 -5.38
C MET A 9 0.24 4.41 -5.27
N TYR A 10 -0.63 4.89 -4.38
CA TYR A 10 -0.81 6.31 -4.08
C TYR A 10 -1.11 6.53 -2.58
N TYR A 11 -1.03 7.77 -2.11
CA TYR A 11 -1.38 8.12 -0.73
C TYR A 11 -2.75 8.79 -0.65
N GLY A 12 -3.56 8.36 0.32
CA GLY A 12 -4.92 8.88 0.50
C GLY A 12 -5.37 8.92 1.95
N LYS A 13 -6.54 9.55 2.18
CA LYS A 13 -7.16 9.77 3.49
C LYS A 13 -6.27 10.57 4.47
N LYS A 14 -6.73 10.72 5.72
CA LYS A 14 -6.03 11.42 6.81
C LYS A 14 -5.96 10.50 8.02
N SER A 15 -4.79 9.95 8.31
CA SER A 15 -4.61 9.09 9.48
C SER A 15 -4.08 9.90 10.66
N SER A 16 -4.78 9.85 11.79
CA SER A 16 -4.34 10.48 13.04
C SER A 16 -3.02 9.89 13.57
N GLY A 17 -2.78 8.60 13.33
CA GLY A 17 -1.51 7.93 13.65
C GLY A 17 -0.34 8.33 12.76
N TRP A 18 -0.61 8.95 11.60
CA TRP A 18 0.40 9.36 10.61
C TRP A 18 0.30 10.85 10.30
N GLU A 19 0.46 11.70 11.32
CA GLU A 19 0.55 13.17 11.17
C GLU A 19 -0.67 13.82 10.48
N ASN A 20 -1.85 13.18 10.52
CA ASN A 20 -3.04 13.55 9.74
C ASN A 20 -2.77 13.60 8.22
N LYS A 21 -1.80 12.83 7.76
CA LYS A 21 -1.38 12.67 6.36
C LYS A 21 -1.89 11.35 5.77
N GLY A 22 -1.64 11.17 4.48
CA GLY A 22 -2.11 10.00 3.75
C GLY A 22 -1.30 8.75 4.01
N VAL A 23 -1.94 7.60 3.82
CA VAL A 23 -1.33 6.26 3.85
C VAL A 23 -1.51 5.56 2.50
N SER A 24 -0.79 4.46 2.29
CA SER A 24 -0.74 3.74 1.02
C SER A 24 -2.07 3.07 0.65
N PHE A 25 -2.49 3.24 -0.60
CA PHE A 25 -3.57 2.52 -1.25
C PHE A 25 -3.14 2.07 -2.65
N LEU A 26 -3.84 1.09 -3.22
CA LEU A 26 -3.67 0.67 -4.61
C LEU A 26 -4.85 1.17 -5.44
N ASP A 27 -4.56 1.72 -6.61
CA ASP A 27 -5.57 1.97 -7.64
C ASP A 27 -5.72 0.72 -8.50
N ALA A 28 -6.62 -0.19 -8.09
CA ALA A 28 -6.86 -1.45 -8.79
C ALA A 28 -7.49 -1.26 -10.20
N THR A 29 -7.84 -0.02 -10.58
CA THR A 29 -8.38 0.28 -11.91
C THR A 29 -7.30 0.66 -12.92
N ARG A 30 -6.06 0.89 -12.46
CA ARG A 30 -4.96 1.37 -13.29
C ARG A 30 -3.78 0.40 -13.25
N PRO A 31 -3.33 -0.13 -14.40
CA PRO A 31 -2.10 -0.91 -14.43
C PRO A 31 -0.93 -0.01 -14.02
N GLY A 32 -0.06 -0.57 -13.20
CA GLY A 32 1.07 0.15 -12.63
C GLY A 32 2.13 -0.83 -12.13
N ARG A 33 3.13 -0.28 -11.45
CA ARG A 33 4.14 -1.06 -10.75
C ARG A 33 4.38 -0.45 -9.39
N ALA A 34 4.13 -1.23 -8.35
CA ALA A 34 4.47 -0.87 -6.99
C ALA A 34 5.32 -1.96 -6.34
N TYR A 35 6.32 -1.53 -5.58
CA TYR A 35 7.11 -2.45 -4.76
C TYR A 35 6.27 -2.98 -3.60
N GLY A 36 6.30 -4.29 -3.41
CA GLY A 36 5.65 -4.98 -2.31
C GLY A 36 6.50 -6.11 -1.74
N VAL A 37 6.10 -6.62 -0.57
CA VAL A 37 6.70 -7.81 0.01
C VAL A 37 5.58 -8.81 0.28
N ALA A 38 5.67 -9.97 -0.33
CA ALA A 38 4.76 -11.08 -0.06
C ALA A 38 5.29 -11.89 1.13
N TYR A 39 4.39 -12.14 2.10
CA TYR A 39 4.62 -12.98 3.26
C TYR A 39 3.78 -14.25 3.13
N LEU A 40 4.40 -15.41 3.34
CA LEU A 40 3.68 -16.67 3.38
C LEU A 40 2.99 -16.81 4.74
N MET A 41 1.67 -16.94 4.72
CA MET A 41 0.85 -17.07 5.91
C MET A 41 -0.39 -17.91 5.61
N THR A 42 -1.03 -18.43 6.66
CA THR A 42 -2.29 -19.15 6.49
C THR A 42 -3.43 -18.19 6.17
N ARG A 43 -4.54 -18.74 5.66
CA ARG A 43 -5.76 -17.96 5.39
C ARG A 43 -6.29 -17.30 6.67
N GLU A 44 -6.25 -18.01 7.79
CA GLU A 44 -6.72 -17.52 9.08
C GLU A 44 -5.89 -16.33 9.58
N GLN A 45 -4.56 -16.38 9.40
CA GLN A 45 -3.67 -15.27 9.73
C GLN A 45 -3.96 -14.04 8.86
N PHE A 46 -4.19 -14.25 7.56
CA PHE A 46 -4.58 -13.18 6.66
C PHE A 46 -5.92 -12.54 7.03
N GLU A 47 -6.96 -13.33 7.33
CA GLU A 47 -8.26 -12.81 7.76
C GLU A 47 -8.17 -12.05 9.09
N HIS A 48 -7.29 -12.47 10.00
CA HIS A 48 -7.03 -11.76 11.25
C HIS A 48 -6.37 -10.39 11.01
N ILE A 49 -5.33 -10.32 10.16
CA ILE A 49 -4.70 -9.05 9.77
C ILE A 49 -5.72 -8.14 9.07
N TYR A 50 -6.51 -8.70 8.16
CA TYR A 50 -7.57 -7.98 7.45
C TYR A 50 -8.60 -7.36 8.40
N ALA A 51 -8.99 -8.07 9.46
CA ALA A 51 -9.88 -7.53 10.49
C ALA A 51 -9.20 -6.41 11.27
N MET A 52 -7.94 -6.58 11.69
CA MET A 52 -7.17 -5.57 12.44
C MET A 52 -6.99 -4.25 11.67
N GLU A 53 -6.75 -4.32 10.36
CA GLU A 53 -6.67 -3.14 9.47
C GLU A 53 -8.00 -2.38 9.33
N ASN A 54 -9.10 -2.96 9.81
CA ASN A 54 -10.45 -2.42 9.69
C ASN A 54 -11.20 -2.42 11.04
N ASP A 55 -10.48 -2.17 12.14
CA ASP A 55 -11.01 -2.04 13.50
C ASP A 55 -11.84 -3.26 13.99
N GLY A 56 -11.52 -4.44 13.46
CA GLY A 56 -12.20 -5.71 13.75
C GLY A 56 -13.46 -5.98 12.91
N TYR A 57 -14.00 -4.97 12.23
CA TYR A 57 -15.28 -5.04 11.52
C TYR A 57 -15.13 -4.57 10.06
N PRO A 58 -14.52 -5.39 9.19
CA PRO A 58 -14.33 -5.02 7.80
C PRO A 58 -15.67 -4.84 7.06
N SER A 59 -15.78 -3.73 6.35
CA SER A 59 -16.93 -3.36 5.52
C SER A 59 -16.44 -2.63 4.25
N ASP A 60 -17.28 -2.51 3.23
CA ASP A 60 -16.93 -1.75 2.02
C ASP A 60 -16.60 -0.27 2.29
N THR A 61 -17.02 0.27 3.44
CA THR A 61 -16.70 1.65 3.87
C THR A 61 -15.43 1.75 4.72
N SER A 62 -14.85 0.63 5.13
CA SER A 62 -13.64 0.61 5.95
C SER A 62 -12.40 1.09 5.17
N TRP A 63 -11.28 1.33 5.86
CA TRP A 63 -10.06 1.81 5.23
C TRP A 63 -9.59 0.88 4.12
N TYR A 64 -9.42 -0.40 4.46
CA TYR A 64 -8.95 -1.46 3.59
C TYR A 64 -10.04 -2.54 3.40
N GLY A 65 -11.27 -2.12 3.14
CA GLY A 65 -12.45 -2.99 3.08
C GLY A 65 -12.54 -3.94 1.87
N TYR A 66 -11.53 -3.97 1.00
CA TYR A 66 -11.54 -4.75 -0.22
C TYR A 66 -10.32 -5.67 -0.30
N LYS A 67 -10.57 -6.98 -0.26
CA LYS A 67 -9.56 -8.01 -0.53
C LYS A 67 -9.34 -8.16 -2.03
N LEU A 68 -8.10 -8.06 -2.46
CA LEU A 68 -7.70 -8.15 -3.85
C LEU A 68 -6.70 -9.30 -4.02
N GLN A 69 -6.96 -10.18 -4.99
CA GLN A 69 -5.97 -11.15 -5.45
C GLN A 69 -5.10 -10.49 -6.52
N LEU A 70 -3.81 -10.36 -6.23
CA LEU A 70 -2.81 -9.77 -7.14
C LEU A 70 -2.31 -10.76 -8.19
N GLY A 71 -2.33 -12.06 -7.87
CA GLY A 71 -1.88 -13.12 -8.76
C GLY A 71 -1.81 -14.47 -8.06
N ILE A 72 -0.99 -15.36 -8.63
CA ILE A 72 -0.69 -16.68 -8.09
C ILE A 72 0.83 -16.84 -8.08
N HIS A 73 1.39 -17.29 -6.96
CA HIS A 73 2.79 -17.63 -6.81
C HIS A 73 2.91 -19.06 -6.28
N GLU A 74 3.56 -19.96 -7.03
CA GLU A 74 3.71 -21.38 -6.67
C GLU A 74 2.38 -22.09 -6.30
N GLY A 75 1.30 -21.75 -7.01
CA GLY A 75 -0.04 -22.30 -6.74
C GLY A 75 -0.76 -21.66 -5.54
N ILE A 76 -0.15 -20.69 -4.86
CA ILE A 76 -0.72 -19.96 -3.72
C ILE A 76 -1.20 -18.57 -4.19
N PRO A 77 -2.42 -18.13 -3.85
CA PRO A 77 -2.90 -16.80 -4.22
C PRO A 77 -2.12 -15.72 -3.45
N VAL A 78 -1.63 -14.71 -4.17
CA VAL A 78 -1.04 -13.51 -3.55
C VAL A 78 -2.18 -12.53 -3.28
N MET A 79 -2.46 -12.29 -2.00
CA MET A 79 -3.58 -11.46 -1.55
C MET A 79 -3.08 -10.15 -0.96
N THR A 80 -3.90 -9.10 -1.09
CA THR A 80 -3.72 -7.82 -0.41
C THR A 80 -5.08 -7.25 0.02
N ALA A 81 -5.05 -6.20 0.84
CA ALA A 81 -6.22 -5.45 1.24
C ALA A 81 -6.03 -3.98 0.83
N THR A 82 -7.04 -3.41 0.19
CA THR A 82 -7.06 -2.02 -0.26
C THR A 82 -8.47 -1.44 -0.19
N ASN A 83 -8.68 -0.23 -0.69
CA ASN A 83 -10.03 0.30 -0.83
C ASN A 83 -10.64 -0.14 -2.17
N ARG A 84 -11.96 -0.37 -2.21
CA ARG A 84 -12.65 -0.81 -3.43
C ARG A 84 -12.53 0.23 -4.56
N GLY A 85 -12.44 1.51 -4.22
CA GLY A 85 -12.26 2.60 -5.16
C GLY A 85 -11.07 3.49 -4.83
N VAL A 86 -10.83 4.48 -5.68
CA VAL A 86 -9.84 5.52 -5.40
C VAL A 86 -10.41 6.47 -4.35
N VAL A 87 -9.67 6.67 -3.26
CA VAL A 87 -10.04 7.56 -2.16
C VAL A 87 -9.40 8.94 -2.33
N ASP A 88 -9.88 9.93 -1.57
CA ASP A 88 -9.32 11.28 -1.59
C ASP A 88 -7.82 11.24 -1.32
N GLN A 89 -7.05 11.79 -2.27
CA GLN A 89 -5.59 11.80 -2.19
C GLN A 89 -5.10 12.81 -1.16
N ASN A 90 -4.09 12.40 -0.41
CA ASN A 90 -3.41 13.24 0.56
C ASN A 90 -1.96 12.77 0.63
N GLY A 91 -0.99 13.69 0.56
CA GLY A 91 0.42 13.31 0.64
C GLY A 91 0.74 12.61 1.96
N ALA A 92 1.69 11.68 1.94
CA ALA A 92 2.18 11.01 3.14
C ALA A 92 2.97 11.94 4.06
N GLY A 93 2.95 11.62 5.35
CA GLY A 93 3.74 12.29 6.38
C GLY A 93 5.18 11.79 6.42
N ARG A 94 6.05 12.53 7.10
CA ARG A 94 7.46 12.16 7.26
C ARG A 94 7.59 10.82 7.99
N LEU A 95 6.86 10.62 9.08
CA LEU A 95 6.95 9.39 9.89
C LEU A 95 6.54 8.15 9.09
N TYR A 96 5.50 8.27 8.27
CA TYR A 96 5.05 7.18 7.42
C TYR A 96 6.03 6.86 6.30
N LEU A 97 6.61 7.90 5.68
CA LEU A 97 7.63 7.74 4.64
C LEU A 97 8.90 7.10 5.18
N GLU A 98 9.31 7.41 6.42
CA GLU A 98 10.47 6.78 7.07
C GLU A 98 10.25 5.27 7.25
N VAL A 99 9.08 4.86 7.74
CA VAL A 99 8.74 3.43 7.90
C VAL A 99 8.72 2.70 6.55
N LEU A 100 8.14 3.31 5.51
CA LEU A 100 8.16 2.73 4.17
C LEU A 100 9.58 2.60 3.63
N LYS A 101 10.42 3.62 3.85
CA LYS A 101 11.82 3.63 3.44
C LYS A 101 12.61 2.52 4.13
N GLU A 102 12.45 2.36 5.44
CA GLU A 102 13.08 1.28 6.21
C GLU A 102 12.69 -0.10 5.64
N GLY A 103 11.40 -0.34 5.43
CA GLY A 103 10.93 -1.61 4.85
C GLY A 103 11.45 -1.85 3.43
N MET A 104 11.58 -0.80 2.62
CA MET A 104 12.18 -0.90 1.29
C MET A 104 13.68 -1.19 1.37
N MET A 105 14.44 -0.50 2.22
CA MET A 105 15.88 -0.73 2.39
C MET A 105 16.17 -2.15 2.90
N GLU A 106 15.32 -2.68 3.79
CA GLU A 106 15.43 -4.05 4.29
C GLU A 106 15.23 -5.09 3.19
N ASN A 107 14.24 -4.89 2.31
CA ASN A 107 13.80 -5.92 1.36
C ASN A 107 14.38 -5.75 -0.06
N TYR A 108 14.89 -4.57 -0.40
CA TYR A 108 15.42 -4.23 -1.73
C TYR A 108 16.88 -3.75 -1.64
N PRO A 109 17.83 -4.62 -1.28
CA PRO A 109 19.23 -4.25 -1.00
C PRO A 109 20.00 -3.72 -2.22
N LEU A 110 19.44 -3.89 -3.43
CA LEU A 110 20.03 -3.38 -4.68
C LEU A 110 19.53 -1.98 -5.04
N LEU A 111 18.50 -1.46 -4.37
CA LEU A 111 18.05 -0.09 -4.55
C LEU A 111 18.81 0.82 -3.59
N ASP A 112 19.40 1.88 -4.13
CA ASP A 112 20.00 2.91 -3.30
C ASP A 112 18.94 3.77 -2.61
N GLU A 113 19.34 4.38 -1.50
CA GLU A 113 18.47 5.19 -0.64
C GLU A 113 17.79 6.35 -1.40
N LYS A 114 18.51 6.98 -2.33
CA LYS A 114 17.98 8.09 -3.13
C LYS A 114 16.90 7.60 -4.08
N SER A 115 17.11 6.47 -4.74
CA SER A 115 16.11 5.84 -5.61
C SER A 115 14.83 5.46 -4.85
N ILE A 116 14.97 4.97 -3.61
CA ILE A 116 13.83 4.69 -2.71
C ILE A 116 13.08 5.98 -2.35
N ASP A 117 13.81 7.03 -1.94
CA ASP A 117 13.22 8.32 -1.61
C ASP A 117 12.49 8.95 -2.80
N ASP A 118 13.10 8.91 -3.99
CA ASP A 118 12.50 9.43 -5.22
C ASP A 118 11.22 8.65 -5.57
N TYR A 119 11.24 7.32 -5.45
CA TYR A 119 10.05 6.49 -5.64
C TYR A 119 8.93 6.87 -4.66
N LEU A 120 9.22 6.91 -3.35
CA LEU A 120 8.22 7.21 -2.32
C LEU A 120 7.66 8.64 -2.45
N ARG A 121 8.49 9.61 -2.83
CA ARG A 121 8.08 11.01 -3.04
C ARG A 121 7.43 11.27 -4.39
N SER A 122 7.57 10.36 -5.36
CA SER A 122 6.91 10.45 -6.66
C SER A 122 5.43 10.11 -6.61
N ARG A 123 4.99 9.38 -5.57
CA ARG A 123 3.58 9.04 -5.35
C ARG A 123 2.77 10.34 -5.24
N ASN A 124 1.60 10.38 -5.88
CA ASN A 124 0.71 11.54 -6.02
C ASN A 124 1.21 12.73 -6.89
N ARG A 125 2.41 12.70 -7.50
CA ARG A 125 2.93 13.85 -8.28
C ARG A 125 2.14 14.23 -9.54
N GLY A 126 1.18 13.41 -9.98
CA GLY A 126 0.37 13.67 -11.17
C GLY A 126 -0.95 14.44 -10.96
N LYS A 127 -1.26 14.92 -9.74
CA LYS A 127 -2.54 15.61 -9.44
C LYS A 127 -2.41 16.90 -8.60
N GLN A 128 -1.21 17.48 -8.49
CA GLN A 128 -1.00 18.80 -7.88
C GLN A 128 -1.09 19.92 -8.91
N GLU A 129 -2.16 19.99 -9.71
CA GLU A 129 -2.54 21.22 -10.42
C GLU A 129 -4.07 21.25 -10.60
N VAL A 130 -4.78 21.76 -9.59
CA VAL A 130 -5.95 22.62 -9.83
C VAL A 130 -5.87 23.73 -8.79
N ILE A 131 -5.88 24.95 -9.33
CA ILE A 131 -5.68 26.26 -8.69
C ILE A 131 -6.73 26.52 -7.61
#